data_AF-A0A4Q7MD27-F1
#
_entry.id   AF-A0A4Q7MD27-F1
#
_cell.length_a   1.000
_cell.length_b   1.000
_cell.length_c   1.000
_cell.angle_alpha   90.00
_cell.angle_beta   90.00
_cell.angle_gamma   90.00
#
_symmetry.space_group_name_H-M   'P 1'
#
loop_
_entity.id
_entity.type
_entity.pdbx_description
1 polymer ?
#
loop_
_entity_poly.entity_id
_entity_poly.type
_entity_poly.pdbx_seq_one_letter_code
_entity_poly.pdbx_strand_id
1 'polypeptide(L)'
;MVDASAVPTTTRADEHRGIRTTPSGSVSRAFPSLKYAGGRVALNGTDAETGRVTRMTDTKTAPKTTKTGDHADVAAGVAQYLTPVVHELVALVVNGKQAHWHVRGVNFIAVHELIDDVVAHAQEWADLAAERVVALGLPIDGRLATVASKSGAANPKLGFQPYEEAIADVVAQIDLAIEKVDAAIEGLDELDPASQDVVIEIRRGLDKDRWFLFSHIAVK
;
A
#
# COMPACT_ATOMS: atom_id res chain seq x y z
N MET A 1 -3.44 59.68 46.55
CA MET A 1 -3.90 59.39 47.93
C MET A 1 -4.86 58.22 47.85
N VAL A 2 -4.55 57.19 48.63
CA VAL A 2 -5.19 55.88 48.75
C VAL A 2 -6.69 55.93 49.04
N ASP A 3 -7.46 55.04 48.40
CA ASP A 3 -8.30 54.11 49.18
C ASP A 3 -8.58 52.84 48.36
N ALA A 4 -8.41 51.70 49.02
CA ALA A 4 -8.61 50.35 48.55
C ALA A 4 -9.55 49.65 49.52
N SER A 5 -10.76 49.32 49.07
CA SER A 5 -11.73 48.49 49.79
C SER A 5 -12.78 48.02 48.77
N ALA A 6 -13.34 46.81 48.76
CA ALA A 6 -13.11 45.59 49.50
C ALA A 6 -13.72 44.45 48.64
N VAL A 7 -13.14 43.25 48.74
CA VAL A 7 -13.67 42.00 48.20
C VAL A 7 -14.82 41.49 49.07
N PRO A 8 -15.91 40.94 48.51
CA PRO A 8 -16.74 39.99 49.23
C PRO A 8 -16.52 38.56 48.72
N THR A 9 -15.94 37.75 49.58
CA THR A 9 -15.98 36.28 49.54
C THR A 9 -17.40 35.82 49.83
N THR A 10 -17.99 35.02 48.93
CA THR A 10 -19.10 34.13 49.29
C THR A 10 -18.74 32.70 48.89
N THR A 11 -18.56 31.88 49.92
CA THR A 11 -18.51 30.43 49.86
C THR A 11 -19.92 29.92 49.63
N ARG A 12 -20.14 29.05 48.64
CA ARG A 12 -21.22 28.07 48.72
C ARG A 12 -20.83 26.75 48.06
N ALA A 13 -21.11 25.72 48.83
CA ALA A 13 -20.82 24.31 48.65
C ALA A 13 -21.52 23.70 47.42
N ASP A 14 -20.76 22.85 46.73
CA ASP A 14 -21.06 21.43 46.51
C ASP A 14 -22.35 21.07 45.75
N GLU A 15 -22.20 20.80 44.45
CA GLU A 15 -22.96 19.77 43.73
C GLU A 15 -22.04 19.07 42.71
N HIS A 16 -21.26 18.10 43.19
CA HIS A 16 -20.63 17.09 42.33
C HIS A 16 -21.70 16.20 41.67
N ARG A 17 -22.17 16.59 40.47
CA ARG A 17 -22.87 15.64 39.58
C ARG A 17 -21.86 14.76 38.89
N GLY A 18 -21.87 13.48 39.27
CA GLY A 18 -21.02 12.43 38.72
C GLY A 18 -21.15 12.29 37.21
N ILE A 19 -20.01 12.46 36.53
CA ILE A 19 -19.80 12.01 35.16
C ILE A 19 -19.81 10.48 35.20
N ARG A 20 -20.85 9.87 34.64
CA ARG A 20 -20.84 8.44 34.31
C ARG A 20 -19.86 8.24 33.17
N THR A 21 -18.70 7.68 33.49
CA THR A 21 -17.79 7.11 32.50
C THR A 21 -18.47 5.89 31.88
N THR A 22 -18.75 5.95 30.58
CA THR A 22 -19.04 4.75 29.81
C THR A 22 -17.72 3.99 29.61
N PRO A 23 -17.68 2.66 29.75
CA PRO A 23 -16.49 1.92 29.41
C PRO A 23 -16.36 1.91 27.89
N SER A 24 -15.39 2.66 27.38
CA SER A 24 -14.88 2.49 26.01
C SER A 24 -14.26 1.10 25.92
N GLY A 25 -15.04 0.14 25.42
CA GLY A 25 -14.53 -1.16 25.03
C GLY A 25 -13.70 -0.99 23.77
N SER A 26 -12.39 -0.81 23.92
CA SER A 26 -11.47 -0.92 22.79
C SER A 26 -11.47 -2.37 22.31
N VAL A 27 -12.04 -2.61 21.13
CA VAL A 27 -11.85 -3.87 20.43
C VAL A 27 -10.46 -3.81 19.80
N SER A 28 -9.44 -4.09 20.62
CA SER A 28 -8.11 -4.37 20.10
C SER A 28 -8.19 -5.68 19.33
N ARG A 29 -8.29 -5.61 17.99
CA ARG A 29 -8.03 -6.76 17.13
C ARG A 29 -6.54 -7.07 17.25
N ALA A 30 -6.24 -8.06 18.08
CA ALA A 30 -4.92 -8.66 18.14
C ALA A 30 -4.60 -9.28 16.78
N PHE A 31 -3.56 -8.78 16.11
CA PHE A 31 -2.94 -9.46 14.99
C PHE A 31 -2.36 -10.80 15.48
N PRO A 32 -2.65 -11.95 14.83
CA PRO A 32 -1.97 -13.19 15.17
C PRO A 32 -0.49 -13.06 14.78
N SER A 33 0.37 -13.04 15.80
CA SER A 33 1.81 -13.18 15.63
C SER A 33 2.11 -14.59 15.11
N LEU A 34 2.63 -14.66 13.88
CA LEU A 34 3.13 -15.91 13.31
C LEU A 34 4.35 -16.36 14.11
N LYS A 35 4.13 -17.26 15.08
CA LYS A 35 5.24 -17.91 15.80
C LYS A 35 5.91 -18.88 14.82
N TYR A 36 7.09 -18.51 14.33
CA TYR A 36 8.01 -19.45 13.70
C TYR A 36 8.46 -20.45 14.79
N ALA A 37 7.82 -21.61 14.84
CA ALA A 37 8.29 -22.73 15.63
C ALA A 37 9.57 -23.25 14.96
N GLY A 38 10.73 -22.91 15.53
CA GLY A 38 12.00 -23.49 15.16
C GLY A 38 11.98 -25.00 15.40
N GLY A 39 11.67 -25.76 14.36
CA GLY A 39 11.80 -27.21 14.33
C GLY A 39 13.27 -27.59 14.37
N ARG A 40 13.77 -27.96 15.54
CA ARG A 40 15.00 -28.74 15.66
C ARG A 40 14.74 -30.10 15.02
N VAL A 41 15.37 -30.37 13.88
CA VAL A 41 15.42 -31.72 13.31
C VAL A 41 16.33 -32.55 14.21
N ALA A 42 15.75 -33.54 14.88
CA ALA A 42 16.48 -34.56 15.62
C ALA A 42 17.27 -35.43 14.63
N LEU A 43 18.57 -35.54 14.83
CA LEU A 43 19.43 -36.49 14.13
C LEU A 43 19.32 -37.86 14.82
N ASN A 44 19.27 -38.90 13.99
CA ASN A 44 19.43 -40.34 14.28
C ASN A 44 18.20 -41.11 14.77
N GLY A 45 17.49 -41.69 13.79
CA GLY A 45 16.83 -42.99 13.92
C GLY A 45 17.45 -43.92 12.87
N THR A 46 18.14 -44.97 13.31
CA THR A 46 18.68 -46.03 12.45
C THR A 46 17.64 -47.13 12.32
N ASP A 47 17.00 -47.22 11.15
CA ASP A 47 16.21 -48.39 10.79
C ASP A 47 17.09 -49.35 9.99
N ALA A 48 17.44 -50.45 10.65
CA ALA A 48 18.20 -51.55 10.11
C ALA A 48 17.25 -52.49 9.36
N GLU A 49 17.01 -52.24 8.07
CA GLU A 49 16.67 -53.29 7.10
C GLU A 49 16.62 -52.70 5.69
N THR A 50 17.26 -53.38 4.73
CA THR A 50 17.42 -53.00 3.31
C THR A 50 18.50 -51.95 3.01
N GLY A 51 19.72 -52.43 2.76
CA GLY A 51 20.88 -51.63 2.32
C GLY A 51 20.74 -51.02 0.92
N ARG A 52 19.74 -50.16 0.71
CA ARG A 52 19.59 -49.34 -0.49
C ARG A 52 19.88 -47.89 -0.14
N VAL A 53 21.04 -47.40 -0.58
CA VAL A 53 21.40 -45.98 -0.48
C VAL A 53 20.44 -45.19 -1.38
N THR A 54 19.38 -44.63 -0.80
CA THR A 54 18.57 -43.61 -1.45
C THR A 54 19.41 -42.34 -1.52
N ARG A 55 19.99 -42.09 -2.69
CA ARG A 55 20.67 -40.84 -3.01
C ARG A 55 19.64 -39.71 -2.87
N MET A 56 19.67 -38.96 -1.77
CA MET A 56 18.99 -37.66 -1.69
C MET A 56 19.54 -36.81 -2.83
N THR A 57 18.70 -36.51 -3.81
CA THR A 57 19.05 -35.59 -4.89
C THR A 57 19.19 -34.20 -4.28
N ASP A 58 20.40 -33.65 -4.31
CA ASP A 58 20.65 -32.24 -4.05
C ASP A 58 19.71 -31.39 -4.89
N THR A 59 18.75 -30.72 -4.26
CA THR A 59 17.87 -29.75 -4.90
C THR A 59 18.64 -28.47 -5.18
N LYS A 60 19.56 -28.53 -6.16
CA LYS A 60 20.13 -27.35 -6.83
C LYS A 60 19.86 -27.47 -8.33
N THR A 61 18.59 -27.69 -8.69
CA THR A 61 18.16 -27.55 -10.07
C THR A 61 17.58 -26.16 -10.23
N ALA A 62 18.40 -25.25 -10.77
CA ALA A 62 17.90 -24.00 -11.34
C ALA A 62 16.80 -24.32 -12.37
N PRO A 63 15.79 -23.46 -12.54
CA PRO A 63 14.74 -23.70 -13.52
C PRO A 63 15.38 -23.92 -14.89
N LYS A 64 14.99 -25.00 -15.58
CA LYS A 64 15.41 -25.21 -16.96
C LYS A 64 14.80 -24.10 -17.80
N THR A 65 15.62 -23.11 -18.13
CA THR A 65 15.28 -22.04 -19.07
C THR A 65 14.99 -22.69 -20.43
N THR A 66 13.73 -22.64 -20.84
CA THR A 66 13.35 -22.66 -22.25
C THR A 66 14.10 -21.54 -22.98
N LYS A 67 14.29 -21.70 -24.29
CA LYS A 67 15.21 -20.94 -25.18
C LYS A 67 15.53 -19.51 -24.70
N THR A 68 16.81 -19.27 -24.47
CA THR A 68 17.40 -18.07 -23.87
C THR A 68 17.23 -16.76 -24.66
N GLY A 69 16.62 -16.80 -25.85
CA GLY A 69 16.28 -15.61 -26.64
C GLY A 69 14.92 -15.03 -26.27
N ASP A 70 13.88 -15.87 -26.24
CA ASP A 70 12.50 -15.40 -26.06
C ASP A 70 12.22 -14.94 -24.61
N HIS A 71 12.84 -15.58 -23.61
CA HIS A 71 12.58 -15.26 -22.20
C HIS A 71 13.27 -13.98 -21.71
N ALA A 72 14.46 -13.66 -22.22
CA ALA A 72 15.18 -12.44 -21.82
C ALA A 72 14.49 -11.19 -22.38
N ASP A 73 14.00 -11.28 -23.61
CA ASP A 73 13.24 -10.20 -24.26
C ASP A 73 11.88 -9.98 -23.57
N VAL A 74 11.19 -11.07 -23.18
CA VAL A 74 9.96 -11.00 -22.36
C VAL A 74 10.23 -10.34 -21.01
N ALA A 75 11.24 -10.80 -20.26
CA ALA A 75 11.54 -10.23 -18.94
C ALA A 75 11.85 -8.72 -19.05
N ALA A 76 12.66 -8.32 -20.04
CA ALA A 76 13.00 -6.92 -20.29
C ALA A 76 11.77 -6.07 -20.64
N GLY A 77 10.89 -6.55 -21.52
CA GLY A 77 9.66 -5.83 -21.86
C GLY A 77 8.69 -5.75 -20.69
N VAL A 78 8.53 -6.82 -19.89
CA VAL A 78 7.72 -6.77 -18.67
C VAL A 78 8.28 -5.74 -17.68
N ALA A 79 9.60 -5.72 -17.46
CA ALA A 79 10.21 -4.71 -16.62
C ALA A 79 10.01 -3.29 -17.16
N GLN A 80 10.10 -3.09 -18.47
CA GLN A 80 9.86 -1.80 -19.12
C GLN A 80 8.45 -1.26 -18.85
N TYR A 81 7.43 -2.11 -18.88
CA TYR A 81 6.04 -1.70 -18.68
C TYR A 81 5.61 -1.65 -17.22
N LEU A 82 6.07 -2.57 -16.37
CA LEU A 82 5.65 -2.62 -14.96
C LEU A 82 6.44 -1.67 -14.05
N THR A 83 7.68 -1.31 -14.38
CA THR A 83 8.46 -0.40 -13.53
C THR A 83 7.79 0.98 -13.35
N PRO A 84 7.28 1.64 -14.41
CA PRO A 84 6.53 2.88 -14.26
C PRO A 84 5.26 2.71 -13.40
N VAL A 85 4.54 1.60 -13.54
CA VAL A 85 3.36 1.30 -12.71
C VAL A 85 3.74 1.24 -11.24
N VAL A 86 4.82 0.52 -10.90
CA VAL A 86 5.33 0.45 -9.52
C VAL A 86 5.72 1.83 -9.00
N HIS A 87 6.38 2.66 -9.82
CA HIS A 87 6.77 4.01 -9.40
C HIS A 87 5.57 4.90 -9.06
N GLU A 88 4.51 4.90 -9.89
CA GLU A 88 3.31 5.69 -9.61
C GLU A 88 2.54 5.16 -8.39
N LEU A 89 2.44 3.84 -8.22
CA LEU A 89 1.77 3.26 -7.06
C LEU A 89 2.52 3.53 -5.75
N VAL A 90 3.86 3.43 -5.75
CA VAL A 90 4.68 3.79 -4.57
C VAL A 90 4.56 5.29 -4.26
N ALA A 91 4.52 6.16 -5.29
CA ALA A 91 4.28 7.58 -5.10
C ALA A 91 2.89 7.82 -4.47
N LEU A 92 1.85 7.16 -4.97
CA LEU A 92 0.49 7.22 -4.44
C LEU A 92 0.41 6.77 -2.98
N VAL A 93 1.15 5.74 -2.58
CA VAL A 93 1.21 5.30 -1.16
C VAL A 93 1.72 6.43 -0.26
N VAL A 94 2.85 7.04 -0.61
CA VAL A 94 3.48 8.08 0.22
C VAL A 94 2.65 9.36 0.23
N ASN A 95 2.20 9.80 -0.94
CA ASN A 95 1.41 11.02 -1.10
C ASN A 95 -0.02 10.84 -0.56
N GLY A 96 -0.59 9.65 -0.66
CA GLY A 96 -1.87 9.29 -0.07
C GLY A 96 -1.83 9.39 1.45
N LYS A 97 -0.76 8.88 2.11
CA LYS A 97 -0.58 9.08 3.56
C LYS A 97 -0.45 10.56 3.94
N GLN A 98 0.25 11.34 3.13
CA GLN A 98 0.32 12.80 3.33
C GLN A 98 -1.08 13.44 3.28
N ALA A 99 -1.90 13.07 2.30
CA ALA A 99 -3.29 13.55 2.20
C ALA A 99 -4.15 13.09 3.39
N HIS A 100 -4.02 11.82 3.79
CA HIS A 100 -4.70 11.22 4.93
C HIS A 100 -4.40 11.94 6.26
N TRP A 101 -3.17 12.39 6.48
CA TRP A 101 -2.80 13.15 7.69
C TRP A 101 -3.26 14.60 7.66
N HIS A 102 -3.38 15.20 6.49
CA HIS A 102 -3.61 16.64 6.34
C HIS A 102 -5.03 17.04 5.92
N VAL A 103 -5.90 16.07 5.62
CA VAL A 103 -7.30 16.35 5.25
C VAL A 103 -8.09 16.98 6.40
N ARG A 104 -8.95 17.95 6.08
CA ARG A 104 -9.87 18.64 7.01
C ARG A 104 -11.23 18.90 6.36
N GLY A 105 -12.24 19.11 7.19
CA GLY A 105 -13.57 19.54 6.76
C GLY A 105 -14.69 18.68 7.33
N VAL A 106 -15.92 18.96 6.92
CA VAL A 106 -17.14 18.31 7.46
C VAL A 106 -17.18 16.79 7.22
N ASN A 107 -16.48 16.30 6.20
CA ASN A 107 -16.40 14.88 5.83
C ASN A 107 -15.09 14.21 6.29
N PHE A 108 -14.35 14.83 7.24
CA PHE A 108 -12.99 14.42 7.63
C PHE A 108 -12.83 12.91 7.80
N ILE A 109 -13.60 12.28 8.72
CA ILE A 109 -13.36 10.88 9.07
C ILE A 109 -13.58 9.92 7.90
N ALA A 110 -14.64 10.15 7.11
CA ALA A 110 -14.95 9.31 5.97
C ALA A 110 -13.87 9.39 4.89
N VAL A 111 -13.39 10.60 4.58
CA VAL A 111 -12.34 10.80 3.57
C VAL A 111 -10.98 10.32 4.09
N HIS A 112 -10.70 10.53 5.38
CA HIS A 112 -9.49 10.06 6.04
C HIS A 112 -9.36 8.53 5.97
N GLU A 113 -10.41 7.79 6.33
CA GLU A 113 -10.44 6.33 6.26
C GLU A 113 -10.40 5.84 4.80
N LEU A 114 -11.16 6.48 3.90
CA LEU A 114 -11.19 6.10 2.49
C LEU A 114 -9.83 6.28 1.80
N ILE A 115 -9.09 7.36 2.08
CA ILE A 115 -7.73 7.53 1.54
C ILE A 115 -6.80 6.43 2.08
N ASP A 116 -7.02 5.94 3.31
CA ASP A 116 -6.22 4.85 3.87
C ASP A 116 -6.45 3.52 3.16
N ASP A 117 -7.70 3.23 2.78
CA ASP A 117 -8.04 2.07 1.95
C ASP A 117 -7.35 2.16 0.58
N VAL A 118 -7.38 3.33 -0.06
CA VAL A 118 -6.67 3.57 -1.34
C VAL A 118 -5.16 3.34 -1.20
N VAL A 119 -4.57 3.82 -0.10
CA VAL A 119 -3.15 3.59 0.18
C VAL A 119 -2.84 2.10 0.35
N ALA A 120 -3.68 1.37 1.07
CA ALA A 120 -3.51 -0.06 1.27
C ALA A 120 -3.56 -0.82 -0.07
N HIS A 121 -4.56 -0.55 -0.91
CA HIS A 121 -4.65 -1.16 -2.23
C HIS A 121 -3.46 -0.80 -3.13
N ALA A 122 -3.06 0.48 -3.16
CA ALA A 122 -1.91 0.93 -3.94
C ALA A 122 -0.61 0.24 -3.50
N GLN A 123 -0.45 -0.01 -2.20
CA GLN A 123 0.69 -0.75 -1.67
C GLN A 123 0.67 -2.22 -2.10
N GLU A 124 -0.48 -2.89 -2.03
CA GLU A 124 -0.65 -4.27 -2.50
C GLU A 124 -0.37 -4.40 -4.01
N TRP A 125 -0.85 -3.44 -4.82
CA TRP A 125 -0.62 -3.45 -6.26
C TRP A 125 0.81 -3.09 -6.65
N ALA A 126 1.48 -2.19 -5.91
CA ALA A 126 2.89 -1.90 -6.11
C ALA A 126 3.74 -3.15 -5.87
N ASP A 127 3.45 -3.90 -4.80
CA ASP A 127 4.11 -5.16 -4.47
C ASP A 127 3.85 -6.21 -5.55
N LEU A 128 2.59 -6.42 -5.95
CA LEU A 128 2.19 -7.36 -6.99
C LEU A 128 2.94 -7.11 -8.32
N ALA A 129 2.99 -5.87 -8.78
CA ALA A 129 3.70 -5.52 -10.02
C ALA A 129 5.23 -5.65 -9.87
N ALA A 130 5.79 -5.27 -8.72
CA ALA A 130 7.22 -5.38 -8.45
C ALA A 130 7.68 -6.85 -8.38
N GLU A 131 6.96 -7.69 -7.64
CA GLU A 131 7.25 -9.11 -7.54
C GLU A 131 7.12 -9.81 -8.89
N ARG A 132 6.22 -9.36 -9.79
CA ARG A 132 6.15 -9.90 -11.15
C ARG A 132 7.43 -9.66 -11.94
N VAL A 133 8.01 -8.46 -11.87
CA VAL A 133 9.30 -8.15 -12.51
C VAL A 133 10.43 -9.00 -11.92
N VAL A 134 10.47 -9.11 -10.58
CA VAL A 134 11.50 -9.88 -9.87
C VAL A 134 11.38 -11.38 -10.13
N ALA A 135 10.16 -11.92 -10.24
CA ALA A 135 9.91 -13.32 -10.57
C ALA A 135 10.42 -13.71 -11.97
N LEU A 136 10.45 -12.74 -12.91
CA LEU A 136 11.04 -12.91 -14.24
C LEU A 136 12.56 -12.67 -14.26
N GLY A 137 13.17 -12.36 -13.11
CA GLY A 137 14.61 -12.30 -12.91
C GLY A 137 15.24 -10.92 -13.13
N LEU A 138 14.44 -9.86 -13.27
CA LEU A 138 14.96 -8.49 -13.36
C LEU A 138 14.76 -7.71 -12.06
N PRO A 139 15.68 -6.80 -11.71
CA PRO A 139 15.57 -5.99 -10.51
C PRO A 139 14.57 -4.85 -10.72
N ILE A 140 14.05 -4.32 -9.61
CA ILE A 140 13.28 -3.08 -9.57
C ILE A 140 13.86 -2.12 -8.55
N ASP A 141 13.85 -0.82 -8.86
CA ASP A 141 14.33 0.21 -7.95
C ASP A 141 13.15 1.05 -7.43
N GLY A 142 12.62 0.65 -6.27
CA GLY A 142 11.56 1.35 -5.54
C GLY A 142 12.05 2.32 -4.47
N ARG A 143 13.35 2.68 -4.45
CA ARG A 143 13.87 3.62 -3.45
C ARG A 143 13.27 5.01 -3.65
N LEU A 144 13.00 5.71 -2.54
CA LEU A 144 12.32 7.02 -2.53
C LEU A 144 12.92 8.05 -3.50
N ALA A 145 14.25 8.14 -3.58
CA ALA A 145 14.91 9.07 -4.49
C ALA A 145 14.64 8.74 -5.97
N THR A 146 14.59 7.45 -6.31
CA THR A 146 14.27 6.99 -7.66
C THR A 146 12.82 7.29 -7.97
N VAL A 147 11.89 6.89 -7.08
CA VAL A 147 10.45 7.17 -7.24
C VAL A 147 10.20 8.66 -7.41
N ALA A 148 10.76 9.50 -6.54
CA ALA A 148 10.64 10.96 -6.63
C ALA A 148 11.20 11.55 -7.93
N SER A 149 12.16 10.87 -8.58
CA SER A 149 12.75 11.32 -9.85
C SER A 149 12.06 10.77 -11.11
N LYS A 150 11.25 9.70 -10.97
CA LYS A 150 10.70 8.93 -12.09
C LYS A 150 9.18 8.99 -12.17
N SER A 151 8.49 9.11 -11.04
CA SER A 151 7.05 9.30 -11.02
C SER A 151 6.68 10.67 -11.59
N GLY A 152 5.56 10.73 -12.31
CA GLY A 152 4.93 11.97 -12.76
C GLY A 152 4.08 12.66 -11.68
N ALA A 153 3.90 12.04 -10.52
CA ALA A 153 3.04 12.55 -9.46
C ALA A 153 3.56 13.88 -8.89
N ALA A 154 2.68 14.87 -8.82
CA ALA A 154 2.94 16.08 -8.06
C ALA A 154 2.85 15.77 -6.56
N ASN A 155 3.78 16.32 -5.78
CA ASN A 155 3.70 16.24 -4.33
C ASN A 155 2.45 17.02 -3.83
N PRO A 156 1.66 16.44 -2.91
CA PRO A 156 0.58 17.16 -2.26
C PRO A 156 1.09 18.44 -1.61
N LYS A 157 0.26 19.50 -1.62
CA LYS A 157 0.59 20.76 -0.95
C LYS A 157 0.92 20.49 0.52
N LEU A 158 1.99 21.13 1.01
CA LEU A 158 2.35 21.03 2.43
C LEU A 158 1.32 21.78 3.31
N GLY A 159 0.93 21.16 4.41
CA GLY A 159 -0.04 21.70 5.37
C GLY A 159 -1.45 21.17 5.17
N PHE A 160 -2.37 21.58 6.04
CA PHE A 160 -3.74 21.09 6.04
C PHE A 160 -4.51 21.51 4.78
N GLN A 161 -5.30 20.59 4.22
CA GLN A 161 -6.10 20.78 3.01
C GLN A 161 -7.59 20.51 3.28
N PRO A 162 -8.51 21.25 2.67
CA PRO A 162 -9.92 20.85 2.65
C PRO A 162 -10.09 19.53 1.90
N TYR A 163 -11.09 18.73 2.28
CA TYR A 163 -11.29 17.40 1.73
C TYR A 163 -11.48 17.38 0.21
N GLU A 164 -12.06 18.42 -0.37
CA GLU A 164 -12.22 18.52 -1.82
C GLU A 164 -10.88 18.59 -2.56
N GLU A 165 -9.94 19.39 -2.05
CA GLU A 165 -8.60 19.51 -2.63
C GLU A 165 -7.79 18.23 -2.42
N ALA A 166 -7.85 17.65 -1.22
CA ALA A 166 -7.18 16.37 -0.94
C ALA A 166 -7.68 15.24 -1.85
N ILE A 167 -9.00 15.16 -2.10
CA ILE A 167 -9.58 14.19 -3.02
C ILE A 167 -9.13 14.44 -4.46
N ALA A 168 -9.15 15.69 -4.92
CA ALA A 168 -8.71 16.03 -6.27
C ALA A 168 -7.24 15.66 -6.52
N ASP A 169 -6.36 15.94 -5.54
CA ASP A 169 -4.93 15.61 -5.62
C ASP A 169 -4.69 14.09 -5.65
N VAL A 170 -5.45 13.30 -4.89
CA VAL A 170 -5.34 11.82 -4.88
C VAL A 170 -5.89 11.24 -6.19
N VAL A 171 -7.03 11.74 -6.67
CA VAL A 171 -7.61 11.32 -7.96
C VAL A 171 -6.65 11.59 -9.11
N ALA A 172 -5.97 12.74 -9.14
CA ALA A 172 -4.98 13.06 -10.16
C ALA A 172 -3.79 12.08 -10.17
N GLN A 173 -3.38 11.57 -9.01
CA GLN A 173 -2.34 10.55 -8.92
C GLN A 173 -2.83 9.16 -9.35
N ILE A 174 -4.09 8.82 -9.04
CA ILE A 174 -4.71 7.61 -9.58
C ILE A 174 -4.81 7.69 -11.11
N ASP A 175 -5.13 8.85 -11.68
CA ASP A 175 -5.16 9.06 -13.14
C ASP A 175 -3.79 8.82 -13.79
N LEU A 176 -2.70 9.27 -13.16
CA LEU A 176 -1.34 9.00 -13.61
C LEU A 176 -1.00 7.50 -13.54
N ALA A 177 -1.38 6.82 -12.46
CA ALA A 177 -1.18 5.38 -12.34
C ALA A 177 -1.97 4.61 -13.42
N ILE A 178 -3.23 5.00 -13.67
CA ILE A 178 -4.07 4.45 -14.74
C ILE A 178 -3.39 4.61 -16.10
N GLU A 179 -2.82 5.78 -16.40
CA GLU A 179 -2.09 5.99 -17.67
C GLU A 179 -0.96 4.97 -17.86
N LYS A 180 -0.17 4.69 -16.81
CA LYS A 180 0.92 3.69 -16.90
C LYS A 180 0.39 2.27 -17.00
N VAL A 181 -0.70 1.97 -16.30
CA VAL A 181 -1.38 0.69 -16.35
C VAL A 181 -1.97 0.42 -17.74
N ASP A 182 -2.62 1.41 -18.36
CA ASP A 182 -3.20 1.27 -19.70
C ASP A 182 -2.08 1.05 -20.75
N ALA A 183 -0.98 1.79 -20.65
CA ALA A 183 0.20 1.58 -21.49
C ALA A 183 0.83 0.18 -21.29
N ALA A 184 0.81 -0.35 -20.07
CA ALA A 184 1.27 -1.70 -19.79
C ALA A 184 0.31 -2.76 -20.34
N ILE A 185 -1.02 -2.57 -20.25
CA ILE A 185 -2.00 -3.48 -20.82
C ILE A 185 -1.80 -3.61 -22.34
N GLU A 186 -1.64 -2.49 -23.05
CA GLU A 186 -1.38 -2.49 -24.49
C GLU A 186 -0.02 -3.14 -24.82
N GLY A 187 1.02 -2.75 -24.10
CA GLY A 187 2.39 -3.24 -24.35
C GLY A 187 2.60 -4.72 -24.05
N LEU A 188 1.79 -5.30 -23.16
CA LEU A 188 1.93 -6.69 -22.72
C LEU A 188 1.02 -7.68 -23.46
N ASP A 189 0.09 -7.20 -24.29
CA ASP A 189 -0.96 -8.02 -24.95
C ASP A 189 -0.40 -9.23 -25.69
N GLU A 190 0.57 -9.00 -26.57
CA GLU A 190 1.24 -10.07 -27.33
C GLU A 190 2.53 -10.55 -26.67
N LEU A 191 3.05 -9.82 -25.67
CA LEU A 191 4.36 -10.11 -25.07
C LEU A 191 4.26 -11.16 -23.95
N ASP A 192 3.38 -10.95 -22.98
CA ASP A 192 3.22 -11.84 -21.83
C ASP A 192 1.82 -11.67 -21.20
N PRO A 193 0.82 -12.46 -21.65
CA PRO A 193 -0.55 -12.38 -21.15
C PRO A 193 -0.68 -12.56 -19.64
N ALA A 194 0.25 -13.29 -19.01
CA ALA A 194 0.25 -13.45 -17.55
C ALA A 194 0.67 -12.17 -16.81
N SER A 195 1.60 -11.38 -17.36
CA SER A 195 1.90 -10.04 -16.83
C SER A 195 0.82 -9.04 -17.19
N GLN A 196 0.18 -9.18 -18.35
CA GLN A 196 -0.95 -8.34 -18.73
C GLN A 196 -2.11 -8.50 -17.74
N ASP A 197 -2.46 -9.73 -17.34
CA ASP A 197 -3.54 -9.97 -16.38
C ASP A 197 -3.30 -9.28 -15.02
N VAL A 198 -2.04 -9.23 -14.57
CA VAL A 198 -1.64 -8.48 -13.36
C VAL A 198 -2.04 -7.00 -13.47
N VAL A 199 -1.71 -6.33 -14.57
CA VAL A 199 -2.07 -4.91 -14.73
C VAL A 199 -3.55 -4.70 -15.00
N ILE A 200 -4.26 -5.65 -15.60
CA ILE A 200 -5.73 -5.58 -15.72
C ILE A 200 -6.38 -5.67 -14.32
N GLU A 201 -5.84 -6.48 -13.40
CA GLU A 201 -6.31 -6.49 -12.01
C GLU A 201 -6.15 -5.13 -11.34
N ILE A 202 -4.95 -4.56 -11.40
CA ILE A 202 -4.65 -3.23 -10.85
C ILE A 202 -5.58 -2.19 -11.48
N ARG A 203 -5.80 -2.25 -12.79
CA ARG A 203 -6.68 -1.34 -13.54
C ARG A 203 -8.10 -1.32 -13.00
N ARG A 204 -8.68 -2.50 -12.74
CA ARG A 204 -10.05 -2.63 -12.18
C ARG A 204 -10.13 -2.04 -10.78
N GLY A 205 -9.08 -2.22 -9.97
CA GLY A 205 -8.98 -1.67 -8.63
C GLY A 205 -8.91 -0.14 -8.64
N LEU A 206 -8.00 0.42 -9.43
CA LEU A 206 -7.83 1.88 -9.57
C LEU A 206 -9.12 2.57 -10.04
N ASP A 207 -9.88 1.97 -10.98
CA ASP A 207 -11.19 2.51 -11.38
C ASP A 207 -12.15 2.66 -10.23
N LYS A 208 -12.19 1.66 -9.34
CA LYS A 208 -13.11 1.64 -8.20
C LYS A 208 -12.71 2.68 -7.17
N ASP A 209 -11.44 2.75 -6.81
CA ASP A 209 -10.91 3.72 -5.85
C ASP A 209 -11.09 5.15 -6.37
N ARG A 210 -10.79 5.36 -7.66
CA ARG A 210 -11.06 6.62 -8.35
C ARG A 210 -12.53 6.97 -8.26
N TRP A 211 -13.43 6.03 -8.57
CA TRP A 211 -14.88 6.24 -8.51
C TRP A 211 -15.36 6.67 -7.14
N PHE A 212 -14.96 5.96 -6.09
CA PHE A 212 -15.33 6.29 -4.73
C PHE A 212 -14.87 7.70 -4.35
N LEU A 213 -13.64 8.06 -4.66
CA LEU A 213 -13.11 9.39 -4.38
C LEU A 213 -13.83 10.48 -5.19
N PHE A 214 -13.84 10.39 -6.53
CA PHE A 214 -14.37 11.46 -7.37
C PHE A 214 -15.87 11.71 -7.13
N SER A 215 -16.63 10.69 -6.74
CA SER A 215 -18.07 10.81 -6.44
C SER A 215 -18.38 11.82 -5.33
N HIS A 216 -17.42 12.13 -4.44
CA HIS A 216 -17.58 13.14 -3.40
C HIS A 216 -17.55 14.58 -3.93
N ILE A 217 -16.95 14.80 -5.12
CA ILE A 217 -16.70 16.13 -5.67
C ILE A 217 -17.29 16.35 -7.07
N ALA A 218 -17.88 15.33 -7.69
CA ALA A 218 -18.36 15.35 -9.09
C ALA A 218 -19.59 16.22 -9.36
N VAL A 219 -20.41 16.50 -8.34
CA VAL A 219 -21.74 17.12 -8.49
C VAL A 219 -21.80 18.57 -8.00
N LYS A 220 -20.64 19.22 -7.89
CA LYS A 220 -20.55 20.64 -7.51
C LYS A 220 -20.58 21.56 -8.73
#